data_AF-A0A7Y4VR74-F1
#
_entry.id   AF-A0A7Y4VR74-F1
#
_cell.length_a   1.000
_cell.length_b   1.000
_cell.length_c   1.000
_cell.angle_alpha   90.00
_cell.angle_beta   90.00
_cell.angle_gamma   90.00
#
_symmetry.space_group_name_H-M   'P 1'
#
loop_
_entity.id
_entity.type
_entity.pdbx_description
1 polymer ?
#
loop_
_entity_poly.entity_id
_entity_poly.type
_entity_poly.pdbx_seq_one_letter_code
_entity_poly.pdbx_strand_id
1 'polypeptide(L)'
;MDRAHIGVDVDENSRWGGSIDAESRRCLACHDGISAADAVGNGRARTVSFVNGQPNGDHPIGGDYRHAAHRRPDSVLRPIQLVPPRIRLPGGRVSCVSCHDLYSGAPNLLAVPIEESRLCLSCHNMN
;
A
#
# COMPACT_ATOMS: atom_id res chain seq x y z
N MET A 1 18.55 25.07 8.35
CA MET A 1 17.65 25.76 9.29
C MET A 1 16.23 25.53 8.84
N ASP A 2 15.42 24.95 9.72
CA ASP A 2 13.97 25.05 9.88
C ASP A 2 13.04 25.05 8.66
N ARG A 3 12.17 24.03 8.61
CA ARG A 3 10.73 24.22 8.80
C ARG A 3 10.00 22.88 8.97
N ALA A 4 9.49 22.68 10.19
CA ALA A 4 8.51 21.66 10.52
C ALA A 4 7.16 22.01 9.86
N HIS A 5 6.55 21.05 9.19
CA HIS A 5 5.12 21.08 8.91
C HIS A 5 4.51 19.79 9.44
N ILE A 6 3.95 19.91 10.64
CA ILE A 6 3.02 18.96 11.24
C ILE A 6 1.65 19.26 10.63
N GLY A 7 1.00 18.23 10.13
CA GLY A 7 -0.34 18.31 9.53
C GLY A 7 -0.99 16.94 9.63
N VAL A 8 -1.03 16.40 10.84
CA VAL A 8 -1.81 15.21 11.18
C VAL A 8 -3.22 15.64 11.54
N ASP A 9 -4.02 15.95 10.52
CA ASP A 9 -5.47 15.84 10.67
C ASP A 9 -5.84 14.38 10.39
N VAL A 10 -5.57 13.52 11.37
CA VAL A 10 -6.28 12.24 11.49
C VAL A 10 -7.70 12.55 11.94
N ASP A 11 -8.49 13.07 11.01
CA ASP A 11 -9.92 13.20 11.21
C ASP A 11 -10.51 11.79 11.33
N GLU A 12 -10.83 11.44 12.57
CA GLU A 12 -11.50 10.22 13.00
C GLU A 12 -12.87 10.03 12.30
N ASN A 13 -13.32 11.05 11.56
CA ASN A 13 -14.63 11.18 10.95
C ASN A 13 -14.60 11.56 9.45
N SER A 14 -13.43 11.54 8.79
CA SER A 14 -13.32 11.96 7.38
C SER A 14 -13.87 10.90 6.42
N ARG A 15 -15.08 11.16 5.92
CA ARG A 15 -15.84 10.26 5.03
C ARG A 15 -15.23 10.04 3.64
N TRP A 16 -14.13 10.70 3.27
CA TRP A 16 -13.42 10.50 2.00
C TRP A 16 -11.90 10.81 2.07
N GLY A 17 -11.22 10.41 3.16
CA GLY A 17 -9.76 10.43 3.29
C GLY A 17 -9.25 9.05 3.70
N GLY A 18 -8.45 8.39 2.84
CA GLY A 18 -8.12 6.97 2.97
C GLY A 18 -7.34 6.62 4.24
N SER A 19 -8.03 6.16 5.28
CA SER A 19 -7.39 5.52 6.42
C SER A 19 -6.65 4.25 6.00
N ILE A 20 -5.39 4.14 6.41
CA ILE A 20 -4.60 2.91 6.30
C ILE A 20 -5.16 1.85 7.28
N ASP A 21 -5.17 0.59 6.86
CA ASP A 21 -5.73 -0.51 7.63
C ASP A 21 -4.93 -0.83 8.91
N ALA A 22 -5.52 -1.64 9.79
CA ALA A 22 -4.88 -2.00 11.05
C ALA A 22 -3.59 -2.79 10.87
N GLU A 23 -3.49 -3.61 9.82
CA GLU A 23 -2.31 -4.39 9.51
C GLU A 23 -1.17 -3.48 9.03
N SER A 24 -1.44 -2.56 8.10
CA SER A 24 -0.47 -1.53 7.67
C SER A 24 0.03 -0.68 8.84
N ARG A 25 -0.85 -0.30 9.78
CA ARG A 25 -0.46 0.44 10.99
C ARG A 25 0.51 -0.32 11.89
N ARG A 26 0.40 -1.66 11.97
CA ARG A 26 1.36 -2.48 12.75
C ARG A 26 2.74 -2.49 12.10
N CYS A 27 2.81 -2.52 10.77
CA CYS A 27 4.08 -2.41 10.06
C CYS A 27 4.74 -1.05 10.37
N LEU A 28 3.97 0.02 10.32
CA LEU A 28 4.46 1.38 10.59
C LEU A 28 4.83 1.64 12.05
N ALA A 29 4.45 0.78 12.99
CA ALA A 29 4.92 0.88 14.38
C ALA A 29 6.44 0.68 14.50
N CYS A 30 7.08 0.08 13.47
CA CYS A 30 8.54 -0.05 13.38
C CYS A 30 9.10 0.53 12.08
N HIS A 31 8.36 0.46 10.96
CA HIS A 31 8.70 1.13 9.70
C HIS A 31 8.35 2.64 9.74
N ASP A 32 8.65 3.28 10.86
CA ASP A 32 8.48 4.71 11.13
C ASP A 32 9.69 5.55 10.67
N GLY A 33 10.76 4.88 10.23
CA GLY A 33 12.03 5.51 9.83
C GLY A 33 12.97 5.84 10.99
N ILE A 34 12.61 5.47 12.23
CA ILE A 34 13.41 5.65 13.45
C ILE A 34 13.73 4.30 14.08
N SER A 35 12.68 3.54 14.40
CA SER A 35 12.74 2.28 15.14
C SER A 35 13.32 1.13 14.30
N ALA A 36 13.18 1.18 12.98
CA ALA A 36 13.77 0.23 12.04
C ALA A 36 14.36 0.95 10.81
N ALA A 37 15.36 1.80 11.05
CA ALA A 37 16.00 2.61 10.00
C ALA A 37 16.53 1.79 8.81
N ASP A 38 17.01 0.56 9.05
CA ASP A 38 17.56 -0.34 8.03
C ASP A 38 16.49 -1.20 7.33
N ALA A 39 15.28 -1.29 7.91
CA ALA A 39 14.15 -2.01 7.31
C ALA A 39 13.45 -1.18 6.22
N VAL A 40 13.92 0.04 6.00
CA VAL A 40 13.59 0.88 4.86
C VAL A 40 14.55 0.53 3.71
N GLY A 41 14.23 -0.53 2.95
CA GLY A 41 15.05 -0.97 1.84
C GLY A 41 15.29 0.14 0.80
N ASN A 42 16.56 0.39 0.46
CA ASN A 42 17.08 1.10 -0.72
C ASN A 42 16.26 2.30 -1.26
N GLY A 43 15.75 3.13 -0.37
CA GLY A 43 15.14 4.41 -0.72
C GLY A 43 14.87 5.15 0.56
N ARG A 44 15.33 6.40 0.68
CA ARG A 44 15.23 7.19 1.90
C ARG A 44 13.75 7.39 2.31
N ALA A 45 13.12 6.45 3.01
CA ALA A 45 11.86 6.68 3.73
C ALA A 45 12.12 7.47 5.02
N ARG A 46 12.82 8.59 4.90
CA ARG A 46 13.01 9.56 6.00
C ARG A 46 11.71 10.29 6.34
N THR A 47 10.64 10.03 5.60
CA THR A 47 9.27 10.43 5.92
C THR A 47 8.36 9.71 4.92
N VAL A 48 7.57 8.73 5.36
CA VAL A 48 6.32 8.40 4.67
C VAL A 48 5.38 9.59 4.89
N SER A 49 5.56 10.64 4.08
CA SER A 49 4.67 11.80 4.10
C SER A 49 3.37 11.38 3.42
N PHE A 50 2.35 11.10 4.21
CA PHE A 50 1.01 10.79 3.73
C PHE A 50 0.31 12.09 3.34
N VAL A 51 0.47 12.53 2.09
CA VAL A 51 -0.41 13.55 1.52
C VAL A 51 -1.53 12.79 0.81
N ASN A 52 -2.76 12.87 1.31
CA ASN A 52 -3.93 12.20 0.72
C ASN A 52 -3.72 10.70 0.43
N GLY A 53 -3.06 9.98 1.36
CA GLY A 53 -2.82 8.54 1.24
C GLY A 53 -1.83 8.13 0.14
N GLN A 54 -1.01 9.04 -0.37
CA GLN A 54 -0.01 8.75 -1.40
C GLN A 54 1.39 9.14 -0.93
N PRO A 55 2.33 8.19 -0.80
CA PRO A 55 3.73 8.48 -0.56
C PRO A 55 4.34 8.85 -1.90
N ASN A 56 4.47 10.13 -2.19
CA ASN A 56 5.02 10.64 -3.45
C ASN A 56 4.30 10.15 -4.74
N GLY A 57 3.13 9.51 -4.63
CA GLY A 57 2.42 8.85 -5.73
C GLY A 57 2.86 7.41 -6.03
N ASP A 58 3.85 6.87 -5.32
CA ASP A 58 4.50 5.61 -5.74
C ASP A 58 3.97 4.35 -5.03
N HIS A 59 3.24 4.46 -3.91
CA HIS A 59 2.68 3.28 -3.21
C HIS A 59 1.20 3.46 -2.86
N PRO A 60 0.28 2.63 -3.42
CA PRO A 60 -1.17 2.85 -3.32
C PRO A 60 -1.82 2.34 -2.02
N ILE A 61 -1.13 2.37 -0.88
CA ILE A 61 -1.66 1.85 0.40
C ILE A 61 -2.84 2.69 0.89
N GLY A 62 -3.92 2.04 1.33
CA GLY A 62 -5.17 2.68 1.76
C GLY A 62 -6.17 2.88 0.61
N GLY A 63 -5.77 2.65 -0.64
CA GLY A 63 -6.66 2.72 -1.80
C GLY A 63 -7.78 1.68 -1.73
N ASP A 64 -9.02 2.10 -2.01
CA ASP A 64 -10.19 1.20 -2.05
C ASP A 64 -10.23 0.41 -3.36
N TYR A 65 -9.46 -0.70 -3.37
CA TYR A 65 -9.35 -1.60 -4.52
C TYR A 65 -10.70 -2.16 -4.94
N ARG A 66 -11.50 -2.62 -3.97
CA ARG A 66 -12.83 -3.17 -4.23
C ARG A 66 -13.70 -2.16 -4.95
N HIS A 67 -13.77 -0.94 -4.45
CA HIS A 67 -14.55 0.12 -5.07
C HIS A 67 -14.03 0.47 -6.47
N ALA A 68 -12.71 0.62 -6.62
CA ALA A 68 -12.08 0.96 -7.90
C ALA A 68 -12.28 -0.13 -8.96
N ALA A 69 -12.19 -1.41 -8.58
CA ALA A 69 -12.40 -2.54 -9.48
C ALA A 69 -13.85 -2.64 -10.00
N HIS A 70 -14.84 -2.18 -9.23
CA HIS A 70 -16.26 -2.32 -9.59
C HIS A 70 -16.88 -1.13 -10.34
N ARG A 71 -16.29 0.07 -10.29
CA ARG A 71 -16.96 1.32 -10.70
C ARG A 71 -16.69 1.80 -12.12
N ARG A 72 -15.83 1.13 -12.90
CA ARG A 72 -15.35 1.65 -14.18
C ARG A 72 -15.59 0.66 -15.33
N PRO A 73 -16.38 1.02 -16.38
CA PRO A 73 -16.48 0.23 -17.61
C PRO A 73 -15.10 0.02 -18.28
N ASP A 74 -14.18 0.94 -18.01
CA ASP A 74 -12.78 1.02 -18.40
C ASP A 74 -11.82 0.64 -17.25
N SER A 75 -12.31 -0.10 -16.24
CA SER A 75 -11.47 -0.47 -15.11
C SER A 75 -10.28 -1.32 -15.58
N VAL A 76 -9.09 -0.76 -15.46
CA VAL A 76 -7.84 -1.49 -15.65
C VAL A 76 -7.57 -2.46 -14.50
N LEU A 77 -8.45 -2.55 -13.49
CA LEU A 77 -8.28 -3.44 -12.34
C LEU A 77 -9.07 -4.73 -12.50
N ARG A 78 -8.44 -5.83 -12.13
CA ARG A 78 -9.06 -7.15 -12.06
C ARG A 78 -10.11 -7.18 -10.95
N PRO A 79 -11.25 -7.88 -11.15
CA PRO A 79 -12.14 -8.22 -10.05
C PRO A 79 -11.38 -8.92 -8.91
N ILE A 80 -11.75 -8.64 -7.66
CA ILE A 80 -11.05 -9.16 -6.47
C ILE A 80 -10.95 -10.70 -6.46
N GLN A 81 -11.93 -11.38 -7.06
CA GLN A 81 -11.98 -12.83 -7.18
C GLN A 81 -10.89 -13.41 -8.10
N LEU A 82 -10.33 -12.57 -9.00
CA LEU A 82 -9.27 -12.95 -9.92
C LEU A 82 -7.88 -12.60 -9.37
N VAL A 83 -7.79 -11.78 -8.33
CA VAL A 83 -6.53 -11.46 -7.64
C VAL A 83 -6.06 -12.72 -6.90
N PRO A 84 -4.77 -13.11 -7.01
CA PRO A 84 -4.24 -14.28 -6.30
C PRO A 84 -4.49 -14.18 -4.79
N PRO A 85 -4.94 -15.26 -4.11
CA PRO A 85 -5.24 -15.22 -2.66
C PRO A 85 -4.07 -14.83 -1.75
N ARG A 86 -2.82 -14.97 -2.24
CA ARG A 86 -1.61 -14.52 -1.53
C ARG A 86 -1.52 -12.99 -1.43
N ILE A 87 -2.14 -12.26 -2.36
CA ILE A 87 -2.29 -10.81 -2.29
C ILE A 87 -3.51 -10.51 -1.40
N ARG A 88 -3.24 -10.09 -0.17
CA ARG A 88 -4.31 -9.82 0.80
C ARG A 88 -4.80 -8.39 0.64
N LEU A 89 -6.12 -8.22 0.59
CA LEU A 89 -6.77 -6.90 0.54
C LEU A 89 -7.69 -6.71 1.76
N PRO A 90 -7.14 -6.42 2.96
CA PRO A 90 -7.92 -6.20 4.18
C PRO A 90 -9.03 -5.17 3.95
N GLY A 91 -10.27 -5.53 4.26
CA GLY A 91 -11.43 -4.64 4.01
C GLY A 91 -11.68 -4.28 2.54
N GLY A 92 -11.02 -4.96 1.59
CA GLY A 92 -11.06 -4.61 0.17
C GLY A 92 -10.12 -3.47 -0.23
N ARG A 93 -9.19 -3.08 0.64
CA ARG A 93 -8.21 -2.02 0.40
C ARG A 93 -6.82 -2.57 0.14
N VAL A 94 -6.02 -1.79 -0.59
CA VAL A 94 -4.58 -2.06 -0.73
C VAL A 94 -3.89 -1.78 0.61
N SER A 95 -3.10 -2.74 1.07
CA SER A 95 -2.39 -2.76 2.35
C SER A 95 -0.92 -3.10 2.14
N CYS A 96 -0.05 -2.86 3.13
CA CYS A 96 1.34 -3.36 3.09
C CYS A 96 1.37 -4.87 2.77
N VAL A 97 0.41 -5.62 3.32
CA VAL A 97 0.28 -7.08 3.10
C VAL A 97 -0.31 -7.48 1.75
N SER A 98 -0.70 -6.50 0.90
CA SER A 98 -1.07 -6.77 -0.49
C SER A 98 0.17 -7.05 -1.33
N CYS A 99 1.29 -6.40 -1.01
CA CYS A 99 2.55 -6.57 -1.74
C CYS A 99 3.52 -7.47 -0.97
N HIS A 100 3.51 -7.42 0.36
CA HIS A 100 4.43 -8.17 1.21
C HIS A 100 3.75 -9.32 1.95
N ASP A 101 4.41 -10.47 1.99
CA ASP A 101 4.08 -11.62 2.80
C ASP A 101 5.29 -11.99 3.67
N LEU A 102 5.15 -11.84 4.99
CA LEU A 102 6.21 -12.08 5.97
C LEU A 102 6.72 -13.53 5.97
N TYR A 103 5.97 -14.45 5.38
CA TYR A 103 6.33 -15.86 5.25
C TYR A 103 6.82 -16.22 3.84
N SER A 104 6.88 -15.25 2.93
CA SER A 104 7.40 -15.47 1.59
C SER A 104 8.90 -15.67 1.59
N GLY A 105 9.38 -16.69 0.88
CA GLY A 105 10.79 -16.86 0.57
C GLY A 105 11.28 -16.00 -0.60
N ALA A 106 10.41 -15.18 -1.21
CA ALA A 106 10.80 -14.30 -2.31
C ALA A 106 11.65 -13.11 -1.82
N PRO A 107 12.52 -12.55 -2.68
CA PRO A 107 13.24 -11.32 -2.38
C PRO A 107 12.29 -10.21 -1.91
N ASN A 108 12.71 -9.44 -0.90
CA ASN A 108 11.92 -8.38 -0.28
C ASN A 108 10.55 -8.84 0.28
N LEU A 109 10.42 -10.14 0.57
CA LEU A 109 9.21 -10.73 1.13
C LEU A 109 7.98 -10.48 0.27
N LEU A 110 8.12 -10.47 -1.06
CA LEU A 110 6.98 -10.18 -1.93
C LEU A 110 5.95 -11.33 -1.94
N ALA A 111 4.66 -10.98 -1.87
CA ALA A 111 3.54 -11.91 -1.94
C ALA A 111 3.44 -12.61 -3.32
N VAL A 112 3.86 -11.89 -4.36
CA VAL A 112 4.09 -12.40 -5.72
C VAL A 112 5.40 -11.79 -6.23
N PRO A 113 6.29 -12.57 -6.88
CA PRO A 113 7.52 -12.03 -7.44
C PRO A 113 7.27 -10.88 -8.44
N ILE A 114 8.18 -9.90 -8.51
CA ILE A 114 8.00 -8.66 -9.31
C ILE A 114 8.48 -8.81 -10.76
N GLU A 115 9.22 -9.88 -11.07
CA GLU A 115 9.76 -10.17 -12.40
C GLU A 115 8.65 -10.12 -13.46
N GLU A 116 8.96 -9.54 -14.61
CA GLU A 116 7.98 -9.32 -15.69
C GLU A 116 6.72 -8.57 -15.24
N SER A 117 6.83 -7.71 -14.22
CA SER A 117 5.70 -6.97 -13.63
C SER A 117 4.59 -7.85 -13.05
N ARG A 118 4.86 -9.12 -12.73
CA ARG A 118 3.85 -10.10 -12.29
C ARG A 118 3.03 -9.65 -11.09
N LEU A 119 3.64 -8.98 -10.12
CA LEU A 119 2.92 -8.42 -8.98
C LEU A 119 1.91 -7.35 -9.42
N CYS A 120 2.32 -6.42 -10.28
CA CYS A 120 1.45 -5.35 -10.81
C CYS A 120 0.28 -5.95 -11.62
N LEU A 121 0.59 -6.90 -12.48
CA LEU A 121 -0.36 -7.60 -13.36
C LEU A 121 -1.30 -8.56 -12.60
N SER A 122 -1.01 -8.84 -11.32
CA SER A 122 -1.94 -9.57 -10.47
C SER A 122 -3.21 -8.75 -10.19
N CYS A 123 -3.09 -7.43 -10.27
CA CYS A 123 -4.16 -6.47 -10.02
C CYS A 123 -4.58 -5.70 -11.27
N HIS A 124 -3.66 -5.42 -12.20
CA HIS A 124 -3.91 -4.63 -13.40
C HIS A 124 -4.02 -5.50 -14.66
N ASN A 125 -4.98 -5.18 -15.53
CA ASN A 125 -5.08 -5.70 -16.88
C ASN A 125 -4.29 -4.79 -17.83
N MET A 126 -3.51 -5.39 -18.75
CA MET A 126 -2.98 -4.68 -19.91
C MET A 126 -3.93 -4.92 -21.07
N ASN A 127 -4.87 -4.01 -21.28
CA ASN A 127 -5.64 -3.92 -22.51
C ASN A 127 -5.60 -2.49 -23.04
#